data_AF-A0A2H5Q8Z7-F1
#
_entry.id   AF-A0A2H5Q8Z7-F1
#
_cell.length_a   1.000
_cell.length_b   1.000
_cell.length_c   1.000
_cell.angle_alpha   90.00
_cell.angle_beta   90.00
_cell.angle_gamma   90.00
#
_symmetry.space_group_name_H-M   'P 1'
#
loop_
_entity.id
_entity.type
_entity.pdbx_description
1 polymer ?
#
loop_
_entity_poly.entity_id
_entity_poly.type
_entity_poly.pdbx_seq_one_letter_code
_entity_poly.pdbx_strand_id
1 'polypeptide(L)'
;MHKAACIGSLTIACRNLIHFAAKTVDSYNEAIQVICGLMLRAHDVLDIDDIPRASAKGRLVDIIKDPLIIKTKGSSKTTKASVKKRLCSTCQQLGHTK
;
A
#
# COMPACT_ATOMS: atom_id res chain seq x y z
N MET A 1 9.44 -36.05 16.82
CA MET A 1 8.53 -36.19 15.65
C MET A 1 9.34 -36.00 14.37
N HIS A 2 9.22 -36.93 13.41
CA HIS A 2 10.09 -37.00 12.24
C HIS A 2 9.74 -35.87 11.25
N LYS A 3 10.60 -34.85 11.10
CA LYS A 3 10.40 -33.73 10.17
C LYS A 3 10.04 -34.20 8.75
N ALA A 4 10.64 -35.30 8.30
CA ALA A 4 10.34 -35.92 7.00
C ALA A 4 8.88 -36.38 6.86
N ALA A 5 8.26 -36.91 7.92
CA ALA A 5 6.87 -37.33 7.90
C ALA A 5 5.91 -36.13 7.80
N CYS A 6 6.22 -35.01 8.48
CA CYS A 6 5.45 -33.78 8.38
C CYS A 6 5.54 -33.15 6.98
N ILE A 7 6.73 -33.15 6.37
CA ILE A 7 6.89 -32.64 5.00
C ILE A 7 6.14 -33.55 4.02
N GLY A 8 6.26 -34.88 4.17
CA GLY A 8 5.56 -35.83 3.30
C GLY A 8 4.04 -35.69 3.34
N SER A 9 3.46 -35.51 4.54
CA SER A 9 2.00 -35.30 4.67
C SER A 9 1.55 -33.99 4.02
N LEU A 10 2.32 -32.91 4.18
CA LEU A 10 2.05 -31.64 3.52
C LEU A 10 2.10 -31.77 1.99
N THR A 11 3.12 -32.46 1.47
CA THR A 11 3.25 -32.69 0.02
C THR A 11 2.05 -33.45 -0.55
N ILE A 12 1.57 -34.48 0.15
CA ILE A 12 0.40 -35.26 -0.27
C ILE A 12 -0.86 -34.37 -0.27
N ALA A 13 -1.06 -33.56 0.79
CA ALA A 13 -2.19 -32.65 0.87
C ALA A 13 -2.21 -31.64 -0.29
N CYS A 14 -1.06 -31.02 -0.59
CA CYS A 14 -0.93 -30.10 -1.73
C CYS A 14 -1.18 -30.80 -3.07
N ARG A 15 -0.69 -32.04 -3.25
CA ARG A 15 -0.91 -32.82 -4.48
C ARG A 15 -2.40 -33.15 -4.68
N ASN A 16 -3.10 -33.50 -3.61
CA ASN A 16 -4.55 -33.75 -3.67
C ASN A 16 -5.32 -32.47 -4.01
N LEU A 17 -4.90 -31.32 -3.46
CA LEU A 17 -5.50 -30.02 -3.78
C LEU A 17 -5.29 -29.64 -5.24
N ILE A 18 -4.10 -29.88 -5.81
CA ILE A 18 -3.82 -29.69 -7.24
C ILE A 18 -4.75 -30.56 -8.10
N HIS A 19 -4.91 -31.84 -7.72
CA HIS A 19 -5.81 -32.74 -8.43
C HIS A 19 -7.28 -32.29 -8.36
N PHE A 20 -7.72 -31.75 -7.22
CA PHE A 20 -9.03 -31.13 -7.08
C PHE A 20 -9.17 -29.88 -7.97
N ALA A 21 -8.20 -28.97 -7.93
CA ALA A 21 -8.20 -27.73 -8.70
C ALA A 21 -8.21 -27.97 -10.21
N ALA A 22 -7.59 -29.05 -10.68
CA ALA A 22 -7.52 -29.39 -12.10
C ALA A 22 -8.86 -29.85 -12.72
N LYS A 23 -9.91 -30.10 -11.91
CA LYS A 23 -11.19 -30.63 -12.41
C LYS A 23 -12.03 -29.60 -13.16
N THR A 24 -12.11 -28.37 -12.65
CA THR A 24 -12.91 -27.29 -13.23
C THR A 24 -12.31 -25.92 -12.88
N VAL A 25 -12.70 -24.89 -13.63
CA VAL A 25 -12.28 -23.50 -13.34
C VAL A 25 -12.79 -23.04 -11.96
N ASP A 26 -13.99 -23.45 -11.56
CA ASP A 26 -14.54 -23.13 -10.24
C ASP A 26 -13.74 -23.81 -9.13
N SER A 27 -13.39 -25.09 -9.29
CA SER A 27 -12.53 -25.80 -8.34
C SER A 27 -11.14 -25.18 -8.22
N TYR A 28 -10.59 -24.65 -9.31
CA TYR A 28 -9.36 -23.86 -9.28
C TYR A 28 -9.51 -22.58 -8.45
N ASN A 29 -10.58 -21.81 -8.70
CA ASN A 29 -10.84 -20.55 -8.00
C ASN A 29 -11.02 -20.77 -6.49
N GLU A 30 -11.73 -21.82 -6.09
CA GLU A 30 -11.87 -22.22 -4.68
C GLU A 30 -10.52 -22.61 -4.07
N ALA A 31 -9.74 -23.45 -4.77
CA ALA A 31 -8.44 -23.90 -4.28
C ALA A 31 -7.44 -22.75 -4.10
N ILE A 32 -7.38 -21.81 -5.05
CA ILE A 32 -6.45 -20.67 -4.97
C ILE A 32 -6.87 -19.69 -3.87
N GLN A 33 -8.16 -19.47 -3.64
CA GLN A 33 -8.63 -18.64 -2.52
C GLN A 33 -8.24 -19.26 -1.17
N VAL A 34 -8.40 -20.56 -1.00
CA VAL A 34 -7.99 -21.28 0.22
C VAL A 34 -6.48 -21.17 0.46
N ILE A 35 -5.67 -21.34 -0.58
CA ILE A 35 -4.20 -21.18 -0.50
C ILE A 35 -3.84 -19.75 -0.09
N CYS A 36 -4.41 -18.75 -0.73
CA CYS A 36 -4.16 -17.35 -0.39
C CYS A 36 -4.54 -17.03 1.06
N GLY A 37 -5.70 -17.52 1.53
CA GLY A 37 -6.12 -17.37 2.92
C GLY A 37 -5.19 -18.06 3.92
N LEU A 38 -4.70 -19.27 3.58
CA LEU A 38 -3.70 -19.98 4.38
C LEU A 38 -2.38 -19.22 4.48
N MET A 39 -1.90 -18.66 3.36
CA MET A 39 -0.67 -17.88 3.35
C MET A 39 -0.80 -16.62 4.20
N LEU A 40 -1.92 -15.89 4.10
CA LEU A 40 -2.15 -14.71 4.94
C LEU A 40 -2.09 -15.05 6.43
N ARG A 41 -2.77 -16.13 6.86
CA ARG A 41 -2.70 -16.57 8.27
C ARG A 41 -1.31 -17.02 8.68
N ALA A 42 -0.58 -17.71 7.81
CA ALA A 42 0.79 -18.13 8.09
C ALA A 42 1.71 -16.91 8.25
N HIS A 43 1.53 -15.89 7.42
CA HIS A 43 2.23 -14.62 7.54
C HIS A 43 1.88 -13.90 8.85
N ASP A 44 0.61 -13.83 9.25
CA ASP A 44 0.20 -13.21 10.52
C ASP A 44 0.83 -13.92 11.74
N VAL A 45 0.96 -15.25 11.68
CA VAL A 45 1.62 -16.03 12.74
C VAL A 45 3.14 -15.80 12.76
N LEU A 46 3.77 -15.61 11.59
CA LEU A 46 5.21 -15.34 11.48
C LEU A 46 5.57 -13.88 11.80
N ASP A 47 4.68 -12.91 11.58
CA ASP A 47 4.87 -11.50 11.94
C ASP A 47 4.89 -11.30 13.48
N ILE A 48 4.48 -12.31 14.25
CA ILE A 48 4.58 -12.34 15.73
C ILE A 48 6.00 -12.76 16.20
N ASP A 49 6.80 -13.43 15.37
CA ASP A 49 8.06 -14.11 15.74
C ASP A 49 9.29 -13.58 14.94
N ASP A 50 9.57 -12.27 14.98
CA ASP A 50 10.82 -11.63 14.47
C ASP A 50 10.98 -11.39 12.95
N ILE A 51 10.16 -10.51 12.36
CA ILE A 51 10.60 -9.72 11.19
C ILE A 51 10.20 -8.24 11.38
N PRO A 52 11.14 -7.27 11.30
CA PRO A 52 10.78 -5.87 11.26
C PRO A 52 10.02 -5.61 9.96
N ARG A 53 8.70 -5.59 10.11
CA ARG A 53 7.68 -5.11 9.22
C ARG A 53 8.22 -4.04 8.25
N ALA A 54 8.51 -4.42 7.00
CA ALA A 54 8.34 -3.49 5.89
C ALA A 54 6.81 -3.29 5.76
N SER A 55 6.30 -2.38 6.59
CA SER A 55 4.89 -2.01 6.77
C SER A 55 3.99 -2.29 5.56
N ALA A 56 3.32 -3.45 5.57
CA ALA A 56 2.07 -3.64 4.83
C ALA A 56 0.87 -2.93 5.52
N LYS A 57 1.11 -1.86 6.30
CA LYS A 57 0.08 -0.84 6.55
C LYS A 57 0.13 0.08 5.35
N GLY A 58 -0.63 -0.28 4.32
CA GLY A 58 -0.57 0.45 3.07
C GLY A 58 -1.57 0.02 2.00
N ARG A 59 -2.69 -0.65 2.34
CA ARG A 59 -3.89 -0.40 1.54
C ARG A 59 -4.46 0.95 1.98
N LEU A 60 -3.84 2.02 1.51
CA LEU A 60 -4.33 3.39 1.62
C LEU A 60 -3.83 4.17 0.40
N VAL A 61 -4.71 4.17 -0.61
CA VAL A 61 -4.97 5.21 -1.62
C VAL A 61 -3.81 5.50 -2.57
N ASP A 62 -4.13 5.60 -3.87
CA ASP A 62 -3.23 6.27 -4.82
C ASP A 62 -2.78 7.60 -4.22
N ILE A 63 -1.56 7.66 -3.69
CA ILE A 63 -0.98 8.90 -3.20
C ILE A 63 -0.69 9.70 -4.46
N ILE A 64 -1.67 10.50 -4.89
CA ILE A 64 -1.45 11.60 -5.83
C ILE A 64 -0.48 12.53 -5.12
N LYS A 65 0.79 12.39 -5.48
CA LYS A 65 1.85 13.25 -4.99
C LYS A 65 1.95 14.40 -5.98
N ASP A 66 1.77 15.62 -5.50
CA ASP A 66 1.97 16.80 -6.34
C ASP A 66 3.39 16.74 -6.94
N PRO A 67 3.55 17.01 -8.25
CA PRO A 67 4.85 16.98 -8.87
C PRO A 67 5.77 17.98 -8.18
N LEU A 68 6.98 17.52 -7.84
CA LEU A 68 7.98 18.38 -7.24
C LEU A 68 8.41 19.42 -8.28
N ILE A 69 7.98 20.67 -8.14
CA ILE A 69 8.43 21.76 -9.01
C ILE A 69 9.88 22.09 -8.63
N ILE A 70 10.83 21.47 -9.32
CA ILE A 70 12.26 21.75 -9.17
C ILE A 70 12.59 22.97 -10.04
N LYS A 71 13.15 24.02 -9.41
CA LYS A 71 13.68 25.17 -10.15
C LYS A 71 14.92 24.75 -10.93
N THR A 72 14.79 24.64 -12.24
CA THR A 72 15.90 24.38 -13.15
C THR A 72 16.80 25.62 -13.27
N LYS A 73 18.06 25.42 -13.69
CA LYS A 73 18.99 26.53 -13.96
C LYS A 73 18.38 27.41 -15.06
N GLY A 74 18.03 28.66 -14.71
CA GLY A 74 17.33 29.61 -15.58
C GLY A 74 15.91 29.99 -15.12
N SER A 75 15.35 29.31 -14.10
CA SER A 75 14.05 29.66 -13.53
C SER A 75 14.11 31.05 -12.89
N SER A 76 13.21 31.96 -13.30
CA SER A 76 13.07 33.29 -12.73
C SER A 76 12.84 33.17 -11.22
N LYS A 77 13.74 33.74 -10.42
CA LYS A 77 13.55 33.84 -8.98
C LYS A 77 12.31 34.69 -8.74
N THR A 78 11.19 34.08 -8.36
CA THR A 78 10.09 34.81 -7.75
C THR A 78 10.61 35.40 -6.44
N THR A 79 11.09 36.63 -6.49
CA THR A 79 11.29 37.44 -5.29
C THR A 79 9.97 37.39 -4.56
N LYS A 80 9.96 36.94 -3.30
CA LYS A 80 8.78 37.09 -2.46
C LYS A 80 8.59 38.60 -2.30
N ALA A 81 7.83 39.21 -3.20
CA ALA A 81 7.35 40.55 -3.01
C ALA A 81 6.55 40.46 -1.71
N SER A 82 7.02 41.13 -0.67
CA SER A 82 6.19 41.46 0.47
C SER A 82 5.05 42.28 -0.11
N VAL A 83 3.96 41.61 -0.51
CA VAL A 83 2.73 42.26 -0.91
C VAL A 83 2.21 42.89 0.36
N LYS A 84 2.53 44.18 0.57
CA LYS A 84 1.96 44.98 1.64
C LYS A 84 0.44 44.84 1.48
N LYS A 85 -0.19 44.11 2.40
CA LYS A 85 -1.61 43.77 2.26
C LYS A 85 -2.37 45.08 2.17
N ARG A 86 -3.04 45.33 1.04
CA ARG A 86 -3.81 46.56 0.84
C ARG A 86 -5.00 46.52 1.80
N LEU A 87 -5.10 47.55 2.63
CA LEU A 87 -6.21 47.76 3.55
C LEU A 87 -7.28 48.59 2.84
N CYS A 88 -8.55 48.35 3.15
CA CYS A 88 -9.63 49.21 2.67
C CYS A 88 -9.41 50.66 3.14
N SER A 89 -9.49 51.63 2.23
CA SER A 89 -9.26 53.04 2.54
C SER A 89 -10.26 53.62 3.55
N THR A 90 -11.44 53.01 3.68
CA THR A 90 -12.51 53.49 4.58
C THR A 90 -12.51 52.79 5.93
N CYS A 91 -12.41 51.46 5.98
CA CYS A 91 -12.50 50.71 7.24
C CYS A 91 -11.15 50.15 7.72
N GLN A 92 -10.08 50.33 6.96
CA GLN A 92 -8.74 49.81 7.23
C GLN A 92 -8.68 48.32 7.56
N GLN A 93 -9.65 47.53 7.10
CA GLN A 93 -9.65 46.09 7.25
C GLN A 93 -9.12 45.38 6.00
N LEU A 94 -8.61 44.17 6.21
CA LEU A 94 -8.11 43.28 5.16
C LEU A 94 -9.28 42.53 4.51
N GLY A 95 -9.13 42.16 3.24
CA GLY A 95 -10.05 41.24 2.55
C GLY A 95 -11.07 41.90 1.62
N HIS A 96 -11.07 43.23 1.50
CA HIS A 96 -11.82 43.93 0.46
C HIS A 96 -11.14 45.25 0.11
N THR A 97 -11.38 45.74 -1.11
CA THR A 97 -10.98 47.08 -1.53
C THR A 97 -12.27 47.85 -1.80
N LYS A 98 -12.34 49.11 -1.36
CA LYS A 98 -13.47 49.99 -1.67
C LYS A 98 -13.26 50.66 -3.01
#